data_AF-A0A4Y8BLX0-F1
#
_entry.id   AF-A0A4Y8BLX0-F1
#
_cell.length_a   1.000
_cell.length_b   1.000
_cell.length_c   1.000
_cell.angle_alpha   90.00
_cell.angle_beta   90.00
_cell.angle_gamma   90.00
#
_symmetry.space_group_name_H-M   'P 1'
#
loop_
_entity.id
_entity.type
_entity.pdbx_description
1 polymer ?
#
loop_
_entity_poly.entity_id
_entity_poly.type
_entity_poly.pdbx_seq_one_letter_code
_entity_poly.pdbx_strand_id
1 'polypeptide(L)'
;MMKNAKAFLINEQDLTKELSFNDIAQLSDLNADGVCDKEVIDDAISDAQNYIASFIKIPKNPTPLLKDICVKLAIVELKKRNDFPKDALNEIIQWAQDLLLKMANKKIPSEISEDENEPSIRVRAFKIKRKRMDLRRING
;
A
#
# COMPACT_ATOMS: atom_id res chain seq x y z
N MET A 1 -14.67 17.04 -26.45
CA MET A 1 -14.77 17.21 -24.99
C MET A 1 -13.93 16.10 -24.37
N MET A 2 -12.70 16.38 -23.93
CA MET A 2 -11.84 15.36 -23.31
C MET A 2 -12.43 15.04 -21.94
N LYS A 3 -12.91 13.81 -21.74
CA LYS A 3 -13.30 13.32 -20.41
C LYS A 3 -12.06 13.46 -19.53
N ASN A 4 -12.14 14.24 -18.45
CA ASN A 4 -11.10 14.25 -17.43
C ASN A 4 -10.98 12.81 -16.92
N ALA A 5 -9.90 12.12 -17.28
CA ALA A 5 -9.62 10.80 -16.76
C ALA A 5 -9.50 10.93 -15.24
N LYS A 6 -10.34 10.20 -14.47
CA LYS A 6 -10.17 10.09 -13.02
C LYS A 6 -8.74 9.60 -12.79
N ALA A 7 -7.94 10.39 -12.07
CA ALA A 7 -6.59 10.00 -11.71
C ALA A 7 -6.67 9.02 -10.54
N PHE A 8 -6.74 7.73 -10.87
CA PHE A 8 -6.69 6.66 -9.89
C PHE A 8 -5.25 6.32 -9.52
N LEU A 9 -5.04 5.96 -8.26
CA LEU A 9 -3.75 5.51 -7.72
C LEU A 9 -3.31 4.16 -8.33
N ILE A 10 -4.30 3.34 -8.68
CA ILE A 10 -4.19 1.98 -9.22
C ILE A 10 -5.19 1.79 -10.35
N ASN A 11 -5.05 0.72 -11.12
CA ASN A 11 -6.04 0.33 -12.13
C ASN A 11 -6.46 -1.15 -11.97
N GLU A 12 -7.37 -1.61 -12.83
CA GLU A 12 -7.85 -3.00 -12.86
C GLU A 12 -6.69 -4.02 -12.95
N GLN A 13 -5.63 -3.73 -13.72
CA GLN A 13 -4.48 -4.63 -13.86
C GLN A 13 -3.72 -4.80 -12.53
N ASP A 14 -3.69 -3.76 -11.69
CA ASP A 14 -3.09 -3.88 -10.36
C ASP A 14 -3.92 -4.80 -9.44
N LEU A 15 -5.25 -4.81 -9.57
CA LEU A 15 -6.11 -5.77 -8.86
C LEU A 15 -5.83 -7.21 -9.31
N THR A 16 -5.61 -7.43 -10.61
CA THR A 16 -5.37 -8.77 -11.17
C THR A 16 -4.08 -9.43 -10.70
N LYS A 17 -3.19 -8.67 -10.05
CA LYS A 17 -1.97 -9.22 -9.42
C LYS A 17 -2.26 -9.93 -8.10
N GLU A 18 -3.36 -9.56 -7.43
CA GLU A 18 -3.76 -10.09 -6.12
C GLU A 18 -4.95 -11.04 -6.21
N LEU A 19 -5.86 -10.83 -7.17
CA LEU A 19 -7.02 -11.69 -7.44
C LEU A 19 -7.06 -12.12 -8.89
N SER A 20 -7.65 -13.29 -9.17
CA SER A 20 -7.86 -13.68 -10.56
C SER A 20 -8.90 -12.77 -11.22
N PHE A 21 -8.84 -12.64 -12.55
CA PHE A 21 -9.85 -11.90 -13.31
C PHE A 21 -11.27 -12.42 -13.04
N ASN A 22 -11.42 -13.75 -12.87
CA ASN A 22 -12.71 -14.37 -12.57
C ASN A 22 -13.24 -13.95 -11.20
N ASP A 23 -12.38 -13.87 -10.18
CA ASP A 23 -12.79 -13.42 -8.85
C ASP A 23 -13.19 -11.95 -8.87
N ILE A 24 -12.47 -11.12 -9.61
CA ILE A 24 -12.80 -9.69 -9.78
C ILE A 24 -14.14 -9.54 -10.50
N ALA A 25 -14.37 -10.31 -11.57
CA ALA A 25 -15.64 -10.31 -12.30
C ALA A 25 -16.81 -10.76 -11.42
N GLN A 26 -16.62 -11.80 -10.59
CA GLN A 26 -17.66 -12.24 -9.65
C GLN A 26 -17.94 -11.20 -8.58
N LEU A 27 -16.91 -10.53 -8.07
CA LEU A 27 -17.06 -9.49 -7.06
C LEU A 27 -17.66 -8.19 -7.62
N SER A 28 -17.51 -7.92 -8.92
CA SER A 28 -18.11 -6.74 -9.55
C SER A 28 -19.54 -6.98 -10.03
N ASP A 29 -19.93 -8.23 -10.28
CA ASP A 29 -21.27 -8.62 -10.73
C ASP A 29 -22.30 -8.64 -9.59
N LEU A 30 -22.68 -7.45 -9.11
CA LEU A 30 -23.61 -7.29 -7.99
C LEU A 30 -25.05 -7.75 -8.32
N ASN A 31 -25.41 -7.82 -9.60
CA ASN A 31 -26.74 -8.22 -10.06
C ASN A 31 -26.82 -9.70 -10.47
N ALA A 32 -25.70 -10.44 -10.43
CA ALA A 32 -25.59 -11.82 -10.90
C ALA A 32 -25.98 -12.01 -12.38
N ASP A 33 -25.67 -11.02 -13.22
CA ASP A 33 -25.94 -11.01 -14.66
C ASP A 33 -24.86 -11.78 -15.45
N GLY A 34 -23.79 -12.24 -14.78
CA GLY A 34 -22.65 -12.92 -15.36
C GLY A 34 -21.67 -11.99 -16.06
N VAL A 35 -21.76 -10.68 -15.82
CA VAL A 35 -20.96 -9.65 -16.52
C VAL A 35 -20.11 -8.87 -15.51
N CYS A 36 -18.82 -8.74 -15.81
CA CYS A 36 -17.92 -7.90 -15.04
C CYS A 36 -18.32 -6.42 -15.17
N ASP A 37 -18.69 -5.79 -14.06
CA ASP A 37 -19.07 -4.38 -14.00
C ASP A 37 -17.86 -3.49 -13.70
N LYS A 38 -17.46 -2.70 -14.70
CA LYS A 38 -16.33 -1.77 -14.57
C LYS A 38 -16.64 -0.57 -13.68
N GLU A 39 -17.89 -0.13 -13.63
CA GLU A 39 -18.28 1.00 -12.79
C GLU A 39 -18.16 0.63 -11.32
N VAL A 40 -18.55 -0.60 -10.96
CA VAL A 40 -18.37 -1.14 -9.60
C VAL A 40 -16.89 -1.22 -9.22
N ILE A 41 -16.02 -1.65 -10.14
CA ILE A 41 -14.57 -1.69 -9.92
C ILE A 41 -13.99 -0.28 -9.73
N ASP A 42 -14.32 0.66 -10.62
CA ASP A 42 -13.86 2.04 -10.54
C ASP A 42 -14.32 2.72 -9.25
N ASP A 43 -15.56 2.46 -8.82
CA ASP A 43 -16.08 2.97 -7.56
C ASP A 43 -15.40 2.31 -6.35
N ALA A 44 -14.99 1.04 -6.42
CA ALA A 44 -14.22 0.39 -5.35
C ALA A 44 -12.85 1.05 -5.19
N ILE A 45 -12.17 1.29 -6.32
CA ILE A 45 -10.87 1.97 -6.36
C ILE A 45 -11.02 3.41 -5.84
N SER A 46 -12.09 4.11 -6.25
CA SER A 46 -12.39 5.46 -5.78
C SER A 46 -12.60 5.52 -4.27
N ASP A 47 -13.38 4.60 -3.70
CA ASP A 47 -13.64 4.55 -2.26
C ASP A 47 -12.37 4.24 -1.46
N ALA A 48 -11.56 3.29 -1.93
CA ALA A 48 -10.26 2.98 -1.34
C ALA A 48 -9.31 4.19 -1.37
N GLN A 49 -9.25 4.89 -2.50
CA GLN A 49 -8.45 6.11 -2.65
C GLN A 49 -8.95 7.24 -1.74
N ASN A 50 -10.26 7.42 -1.61
CA ASN A 50 -10.87 8.40 -0.70
C ASN A 50 -10.55 8.07 0.76
N TYR A 51 -10.57 6.79 1.13
CA TYR A 51 -10.16 6.35 2.45
C TYR A 51 -8.70 6.73 2.73
N ILE A 52 -7.77 6.43 1.82
CA ILE A 52 -6.37 6.84 1.93
C ILE A 52 -6.23 8.36 2.03
N ALA A 53 -7.00 9.10 1.23
CA ALA A 53 -6.98 10.57 1.19
C ALA A 53 -7.41 11.21 2.53
N SER A 54 -8.11 10.49 3.38
CA SER A 54 -8.45 10.94 4.74
C SER A 54 -7.24 10.97 5.70
N PHE A 55 -6.17 10.21 5.40
CA PHE A 55 -4.95 10.15 6.21
C PHE A 55 -3.83 11.00 5.61
N ILE A 56 -3.65 10.95 4.29
CA ILE A 56 -2.54 11.58 3.59
C ILE A 56 -2.98 12.24 2.29
N LYS A 57 -2.29 13.31 1.89
CA LYS A 57 -2.44 13.85 0.55
C LYS A 57 -1.88 12.84 -0.46
N ILE A 58 -2.69 12.46 -1.45
CA ILE A 58 -2.27 11.54 -2.51
C ILE A 58 -1.11 12.17 -3.32
N PRO A 59 0.08 11.54 -3.34
CA PRO A 59 1.24 12.05 -4.06
C PRO A 59 1.12 11.79 -5.57
N LYS A 60 1.94 12.48 -6.37
CA LYS A 60 1.98 12.25 -7.82
C LYS A 60 2.70 10.95 -8.16
N ASN A 61 3.77 10.65 -7.42
CA ASN A 61 4.58 9.44 -7.58
C ASN A 61 4.46 8.55 -6.33
N PRO A 62 3.33 7.86 -6.14
CA PRO A 62 3.11 7.03 -4.94
C PRO A 62 4.11 5.88 -4.85
N THR A 63 4.49 5.53 -3.62
CA THR A 63 5.33 4.35 -3.38
C THR A 63 4.59 3.05 -3.75
N PRO A 64 5.31 1.96 -4.09
CA PRO A 64 4.69 0.66 -4.35
C PRO A 64 3.84 0.17 -3.16
N LEU A 65 4.28 0.46 -1.94
CA LEU A 65 3.52 0.14 -0.73
C LEU A 65 2.20 0.90 -0.66
N LEU A 66 2.17 2.19 -1.02
CA LEU A 66 0.92 2.94 -1.04
C LEU A 66 -0.06 2.41 -2.10
N LYS A 67 0.45 1.96 -3.25
CA LYS A 67 -0.36 1.27 -4.26
C LYS A 67 -0.92 -0.06 -3.73
N ASP A 68 -0.09 -0.87 -3.09
CA ASP A 68 -0.51 -2.14 -2.48
C ASP A 68 -1.61 -1.95 -1.43
N ILE A 69 -1.48 -0.93 -0.56
CA ILE A 69 -2.53 -0.56 0.39
C ILE A 69 -3.83 -0.25 -0.34
N CYS A 70 -3.78 0.53 -1.43
CA CYS A 70 -4.97 0.86 -2.22
C CYS A 70 -5.60 -0.36 -2.89
N VAL A 71 -4.80 -1.30 -3.41
CA VAL A 71 -5.30 -2.55 -4.00
C VAL A 71 -6.06 -3.35 -2.95
N LYS A 72 -5.45 -3.58 -1.77
CA LYS A 72 -6.09 -4.37 -0.71
C LYS A 72 -7.36 -3.71 -0.19
N LEU A 73 -7.37 -2.38 -0.04
CA LEU A 73 -8.57 -1.63 0.33
C LEU A 73 -9.66 -1.71 -0.75
N ALA A 74 -9.31 -1.61 -2.04
CA ALA A 74 -10.29 -1.74 -3.13
C ALA A 74 -10.92 -3.14 -3.15
N ILE A 75 -10.14 -4.18 -2.91
CA ILE A 75 -10.64 -5.56 -2.75
C ILE A 75 -11.58 -5.67 -1.54
N VAL A 76 -11.24 -5.00 -0.42
CA VAL A 76 -12.12 -4.93 0.75
C VAL A 76 -13.46 -4.26 0.39
N GLU A 77 -13.46 -3.16 -0.36
CA GLU A 77 -14.71 -2.50 -0.80
C GLU A 77 -15.53 -3.39 -1.73
N LEU A 78 -14.90 -4.08 -2.69
CA LEU A 78 -15.58 -5.08 -3.52
C LEU A 78 -16.23 -6.18 -2.67
N LYS A 79 -15.50 -6.75 -1.70
CA LYS A 79 -16.02 -7.77 -0.80
C LYS A 79 -17.15 -7.26 0.10
N LYS A 80 -17.07 -6.02 0.60
CA LYS A 80 -18.14 -5.40 1.39
C LYS A 80 -19.45 -5.29 0.61
N ARG A 81 -19.37 -4.95 -0.68
CA ARG A 81 -20.55 -4.86 -1.57
C ARG A 81 -21.20 -6.21 -1.85
N ASN A 82 -20.45 -7.30 -1.64
CA ASN A 82 -20.93 -8.68 -1.72
C ASN A 82 -21.23 -9.29 -0.33
N ASP A 83 -21.50 -8.45 0.67
CA ASP A 83 -21.90 -8.86 2.03
C ASP A 83 -20.93 -9.83 2.73
N PHE A 84 -19.63 -9.76 2.41
CA PHE A 84 -18.63 -10.56 3.12
C PHE A 84 -18.59 -10.20 4.63
N PRO A 85 -18.35 -11.19 5.51
CA PRO A 85 -18.28 -10.94 6.95
C PRO A 85 -17.25 -9.87 7.31
N LYS A 86 -17.67 -8.84 8.04
CA LYS A 86 -16.81 -7.70 8.42
C LYS A 86 -15.54 -8.15 9.16
N ASP A 87 -15.65 -9.16 10.01
CA ASP A 87 -14.52 -9.70 10.77
C ASP A 87 -13.41 -10.26 9.87
N ALA A 88 -13.77 -10.82 8.71
CA ALA A 88 -12.81 -11.31 7.73
C ALA A 88 -12.07 -10.19 6.98
N LEU A 89 -12.58 -8.96 7.04
CA LEU A 89 -12.02 -7.78 6.37
C LEU A 89 -11.26 -6.87 7.35
N ASN A 90 -11.58 -6.96 8.65
CA ASN A 90 -11.01 -6.10 9.70
C ASN A 90 -9.49 -6.17 9.79
N GLU A 91 -8.89 -7.34 9.58
CA GLU A 91 -7.42 -7.49 9.62
C GLU A 91 -6.74 -6.63 8.55
N ILE A 92 -7.25 -6.65 7.32
CA ILE A 92 -6.72 -5.86 6.20
C ILE A 92 -6.92 -4.36 6.46
N ILE A 93 -8.10 -3.98 6.98
CA ILE A 93 -8.41 -2.58 7.30
C ILE A 93 -7.46 -2.05 8.38
N GLN A 94 -7.24 -2.82 9.45
CA GLN A 94 -6.34 -2.45 10.55
C GLN A 94 -4.89 -2.35 10.07
N TRP A 95 -4.43 -3.33 9.28
CA TRP A 95 -3.11 -3.30 8.66
C TRP A 95 -2.91 -2.04 7.80
N ALA A 96 -3.89 -1.70 6.96
CA ALA A 96 -3.84 -0.51 6.11
C ALA A 96 -3.84 0.77 6.95
N GLN A 97 -4.71 0.86 7.95
CA GLN A 97 -4.79 2.01 8.86
C GLN A 97 -3.47 2.25 9.60
N ASP A 98 -2.84 1.20 10.13
CA ASP A 98 -1.55 1.30 10.83
C ASP A 98 -0.44 1.85 9.93
N LEU A 99 -0.39 1.42 8.67
CA LEU A 99 0.58 1.91 7.70
C LEU A 99 0.29 3.35 7.29
N LEU A 100 -0.97 3.68 7.02
CA LEU A 100 -1.40 5.03 6.64
C LEU A 100 -1.13 6.04 7.76
N LEU A 101 -1.36 5.66 9.02
CA LEU A 101 -0.98 6.49 10.18
C LEU A 101 0.53 6.71 10.25
N LYS A 102 1.35 5.69 9.97
CA LYS A 102 2.82 5.84 9.91
C LYS A 102 3.23 6.76 8.76
N MET A 103 2.57 6.68 7.61
CA MET A 103 2.81 7.56 6.46
C MET A 103 2.38 9.02 6.75
N ALA A 104 1.22 9.22 7.38
CA ALA A 104 0.74 10.54 7.80
C ALA A 104 1.70 11.21 8.79
N ASN A 105 2.27 10.42 9.69
CA ASN A 105 3.31 10.85 10.62
C ASN A 105 4.72 10.93 9.99
N LYS A 106 4.85 10.74 8.67
CA LYS A 106 6.12 10.77 7.91
C LYS A 106 7.18 9.78 8.41
N LYS A 107 6.77 8.72 9.12
CA LYS A 107 7.67 7.63 9.55
C LYS A 107 7.99 6.67 8.40
N ILE A 108 7.10 6.59 7.41
CA ILE A 108 7.24 5.81 6.18
C ILE A 108 6.95 6.76 5.01
N PRO A 109 7.75 6.76 3.94
CA PRO A 109 7.49 7.60 2.77
C PRO A 109 6.24 7.13 2.00
N SER A 110 5.41 8.09 1.61
CA SER A 110 4.25 7.88 0.74
C SER A 110 4.54 8.20 -0.73
N GLU A 111 5.58 8.99 -1.01
CA GLU A 111 6.03 9.39 -2.34
C GLU A 111 7.47 8.91 -2.59
N ILE A 112 7.77 8.52 -3.81
CA ILE A 112 9.14 8.24 -4.25
C ILE A 112 9.81 9.57 -4.58
N SER A 113 10.78 9.98 -3.76
CA SER A 113 11.64 11.13 -4.07
C SER A 113 12.84 10.69 -4.89
N GLU A 114 13.16 11.42 -5.95
CA GLU A 114 14.36 11.17 -6.77
C GLU A 114 15.66 11.50 -6.00
N ASP A 115 15.60 12.38 -5.01
CA ASP A 115 16.74 12.89 -4.24
C ASP A 115 17.31 11.92 -3.17
N GLU A 116 16.62 10.82 -2.85
CA GLU A 116 17.06 9.89 -1.78
C GLU A 116 18.08 8.82 -2.24
N ASN A 117 18.48 8.83 -3.52
CA ASN A 117 19.46 7.88 -4.06
C ASN A 117 20.92 8.28 -3.82
N GLU A 118 21.21 9.38 -3.13
CA GLU A 118 22.58 9.64 -2.69
C GLU A 118 22.98 8.59 -1.65
N PRO A 119 24.06 7.81 -1.87
CA PRO A 119 24.51 6.81 -0.92
C PRO A 119 24.99 7.52 0.36
N SER A 120 24.10 7.66 1.33
CA SER A 120 24.49 8.16 2.65
C SER A 120 25.34 7.10 3.34
N ILE A 121 26.51 7.50 3.83
CA ILE A 121 27.37 6.66 4.68
C ILE A 121 26.64 6.51 6.02
N ARG A 122 25.73 5.53 6.10
CA ARG A 122 25.08 5.18 7.37
C ARG A 122 26.16 4.66 8.31
N VAL A 123 26.52 5.46 9.30
CA VAL A 123 27.42 5.05 10.38
C VAL A 123 26.77 3.84 11.06
N ARG A 124 27.35 2.65 10.90
CA ARG A 124 26.85 1.42 11.53
C ARG A 124 26.74 1.65 13.04
N ALA A 125 25.57 1.38 13.62
CA ALA A 125 25.30 1.53 15.06
C ALA A 125 26.31 0.76 15.93
N PHE A 126 26.86 -0.33 15.40
CA PHE A 126 27.90 -1.12 16.07
C PHE A 126 29.29 -0.80 15.49
N LYS A 127 29.88 0.29 15.96
CA LYS A 127 31.30 0.56 15.74
C LYS A 127 32.09 -0.28 16.75
N ILE A 128 32.42 -1.53 16.39
CA ILE A 128 33.29 -2.38 17.21
C ILE A 128 34.66 -1.69 17.31
N LYS A 129 34.89 -0.97 18.40
CA LYS A 129 36.23 -0.48 18.75
C LYS A 129 37.04 -1.71 19.16
N ARG A 130 37.81 -2.28 18.23
CA ARG A 130 38.86 -3.25 18.58
C ARG A 130 39.83 -2.53 19.53
N LYS A 131 39.66 -2.70 20.83
CA LYS A 131 40.66 -2.29 21.81
C LYS A 131 41.89 -3.15 21.51
N ARG A 132 43.00 -2.52 21.10
CA ARG A 132 44.27 -3.22 20.90
C ARG A 132 44.58 -3.97 22.19
N MET A 133 44.72 -5.29 22.10
CA MET A 133 45.13 -6.14 23.21
C MET A 133 46.55 -5.72 23.61
N ASP A 134 46.72 -5.30 24.87
CA ASP A 134 48.04 -4.94 25.39
C ASP A 134 48.76 -6.22 25.83
N LEU A 135 49.66 -6.72 24.98
CA LEU A 135 50.40 -7.96 25.19
C LEU A 135 51.48 -7.84 26.29
N ARG A 136 51.73 -6.64 26.83
CA ARG A 136 52.75 -6.41 27.87
C ARG A 136 52.42 -7.07 29.22
N ARG A 137 51.19 -7.57 29.40
CA ARG A 137 50.74 -8.23 30.62
C ARG A 137 50.74 -9.76 30.56
N ILE A 138 51.19 -10.35 29.45
CA ILE A 138 51.08 -11.80 29.21
C ILE A 138 52.30 -12.58 29.71
N ASN A 139 53.43 -11.91 29.98
CA ASN A 139 54.59 -12.52 30.62
C ASN A 139 54.86 -11.83 31.96
N GLY A 140 54.18 -12.31 33.01
CA GLY A 140 54.50 -12.06 34.41
C GLY A 140 54.77 -13.38 35.10
#